data_AF-A0A1Z8KPT6-F1
#
_entry.id   AF-A0A1Z8KPT6-F1
#
_cell.length_a   1.000
_cell.length_b   1.000
_cell.length_c   1.000
_cell.angle_alpha   90.00
_cell.angle_beta   90.00
_cell.angle_gamma   90.00
#
_symmetry.space_group_name_H-M   'P 1'
#
loop_
_entity.id
_entity.type
_entity.pdbx_description
1 polymer ?
#
loop_
_entity_poly.entity_id
_entity_poly.type
_entity_poly.pdbx_seq_one_letter_code
_entity_poly.pdbx_strand_id
1 'polypeptide(L)'
;MNQPKKKILFLTSEISPFSETYQLAEFSKRFSSYINDSEDYEIRISQPKYGYISERKYILREVIRLKEVPIKFDNKDKIMSIKSAFIPNSRVQVYFLLDKDHFFDINPLIYKSKNGQFNKKNFENYSLFCLSLLESFKKLFWYPDYIICNDWQTSILPMLLKNNYSKDEKYQNIKAINFIHSINSNRKLSMDCFDKFGLDIKFKKNMDILAESMKFFDLNIVLDDEKKSISGAIKKDKLLSANYKKYKSKILKYPNNKDALVDFYDKFDKQIDKL
;
A
#
# COMPACT_ATOMS: atom_id res chain seq x y z
N MET A 1 4.17 33.09 5.14
CA MET A 1 4.55 31.87 5.89
C MET A 1 3.99 30.70 5.11
N ASN A 2 4.83 29.82 4.55
CA ASN A 2 4.34 28.65 3.82
C ASN A 2 3.61 27.73 4.81
N GLN A 3 2.40 27.28 4.43
CA GLN A 3 1.67 26.29 5.23
C GLN A 3 2.50 25.00 5.35
N PRO A 4 2.39 24.27 6.46
CA PRO A 4 3.09 23.00 6.60
C PRO A 4 2.62 22.01 5.53
N LYS A 5 3.56 21.30 4.89
CA LYS A 5 3.24 20.29 3.88
C LYS A 5 2.38 19.18 4.49
N LYS A 6 1.37 18.73 3.76
CA LYS A 6 0.56 17.56 4.13
C LYS A 6 1.39 16.29 3.96
N LYS A 7 1.26 15.34 4.88
CA LYS A 7 2.06 14.11 4.92
C LYS A 7 1.34 12.96 4.24
N ILE A 8 2.02 12.31 3.30
CA ILE A 8 1.52 11.13 2.58
C ILE A 8 2.38 9.92 2.94
N LEU A 9 1.75 8.86 3.43
CA LEU A 9 2.35 7.53 3.47
C LEU A 9 1.85 6.72 2.27
N PHE A 10 2.74 6.42 1.33
CA PHE A 10 2.42 5.65 0.13
C PHE A 10 2.90 4.21 0.27
N LEU A 11 1.98 3.26 0.23
CA LEU A 11 2.26 1.85 0.49
C LEU A 11 2.10 1.05 -0.78
N THR A 12 3.16 0.35 -1.19
CA THR A 12 3.16 -0.42 -2.44
C THR A 12 3.85 -1.76 -2.24
N SER A 13 3.41 -2.76 -3.00
CA SER A 13 4.10 -4.05 -3.07
C SER A 13 5.31 -4.03 -4.01
N GLU A 14 5.37 -3.06 -4.93
CA GLU A 14 6.49 -2.95 -5.86
C GLU A 14 6.76 -1.50 -6.29
N ILE A 15 8.03 -1.15 -6.46
CA ILE A 15 8.48 0.14 -7.01
C ILE A 15 9.80 -0.01 -7.78
N SER A 16 9.87 0.60 -8.96
CA SER A 16 11.07 0.59 -9.81
C SER A 16 12.18 1.49 -9.22
N PRO A 17 13.47 1.09 -9.25
CA PRO A 17 14.03 -0.11 -9.87
C PRO A 17 14.26 -1.27 -8.87
N PHE A 18 13.63 -1.23 -7.69
CA PHE A 18 13.92 -2.17 -6.62
C PHE A 18 13.23 -3.52 -6.85
N SER A 19 11.96 -3.48 -7.24
CA SER A 19 11.13 -4.65 -7.49
C SER A 19 10.15 -4.32 -8.60
N GLU A 20 10.16 -5.12 -9.67
CA GLU A 20 9.44 -4.80 -10.90
C GLU A 20 8.77 -6.07 -11.44
N THR A 21 7.49 -6.24 -11.15
CA THR A 21 6.72 -7.36 -11.69
C THR A 21 5.84 -6.92 -12.85
N TYR A 22 5.18 -5.77 -12.74
CA TYR A 22 4.32 -5.22 -13.79
C TYR A 22 4.24 -3.69 -13.72
N GLN A 23 3.24 -3.11 -14.39
CA GLN A 23 3.03 -1.65 -14.48
C GLN A 23 2.93 -0.91 -13.13
N LEU A 24 2.63 -1.62 -12.02
CA LEU A 24 2.49 -1.01 -10.69
C LEU A 24 3.82 -0.44 -10.17
N ALA A 25 4.94 -1.08 -10.50
CA ALA A 25 6.26 -0.63 -10.06
C ALA A 25 6.64 0.73 -10.67
N GLU A 26 6.38 0.91 -11.97
CA GLU A 26 6.66 2.17 -12.67
C GLU A 26 5.67 3.26 -12.26
N PHE A 27 4.39 2.92 -12.06
CA PHE A 27 3.42 3.86 -11.48
C PHE A 27 3.88 4.37 -10.12
N SER A 28 4.28 3.46 -9.22
CA SER A 28 4.73 3.79 -7.87
C SER A 28 5.89 4.77 -7.88
N LYS A 29 6.88 4.54 -8.76
CA LYS A 29 8.03 5.44 -8.95
C LYS A 29 7.61 6.81 -9.47
N ARG A 30 6.79 6.86 -10.53
CA ARG A 30 6.38 8.11 -11.17
C ARG A 30 5.49 8.95 -10.27
N PHE A 31 4.46 8.34 -9.68
CA PHE A 31 3.58 9.00 -8.73
C PHE A 31 4.38 9.56 -7.55
N SER A 32 5.21 8.73 -6.91
CA SER A 32 5.96 9.19 -5.74
C SER A 32 7.00 10.27 -6.05
N SER A 33 7.66 10.21 -7.21
CA SER A 33 8.60 11.26 -7.63
C SER A 33 7.88 12.58 -7.86
N TYR A 34 6.72 12.55 -8.50
CA TYR A 34 5.92 13.74 -8.73
C TYR A 34 5.46 14.38 -7.41
N ILE A 35 4.93 13.57 -6.47
CA ILE A 35 4.50 14.07 -5.16
C ILE A 35 5.68 14.63 -4.36
N ASN A 36 6.84 13.97 -4.39
CA ASN A 36 8.03 14.39 -3.65
C ASN A 36 8.55 15.78 -4.09
N ASP A 37 8.39 16.11 -5.36
CA ASP A 37 8.83 17.38 -5.93
C ASP A 37 7.79 18.50 -5.75
N SER A 38 6.58 18.18 -5.28
CA SER A 38 5.52 19.17 -4.99
C SER A 38 5.83 20.02 -3.75
N GLU A 39 5.29 21.24 -3.72
CA GLU A 39 5.38 22.11 -2.55
C GLU A 39 4.36 21.76 -1.46
N ASP A 40 3.29 21.02 -1.82
CA ASP A 40 2.16 20.75 -0.94
C ASP A 40 2.34 19.51 -0.05
N TYR A 41 3.20 18.57 -0.46
CA TYR A 41 3.30 17.24 0.17
C TYR A 41 4.70 16.85 0.65
N GLU A 42 4.74 16.16 1.80
CA GLU A 42 5.88 15.33 2.25
C GLU A 42 5.47 13.86 2.10
N ILE A 43 6.15 13.11 1.23
CA ILE A 43 5.83 11.70 0.98
C ILE A 43 6.87 10.76 1.60
N ARG A 44 6.39 9.69 2.25
CA ARG A 44 7.18 8.52 2.63
C ARG A 44 6.62 7.30 1.94
N ILE A 45 7.48 6.55 1.25
CA ILE A 45 7.07 5.34 0.54
C ILE A 45 7.56 4.13 1.30
N SER A 46 6.72 3.10 1.42
CA SER A 46 7.13 1.83 1.98
C SER A 46 6.80 0.67 1.05
N GLN A 47 7.70 -0.31 1.01
CA GLN A 47 7.49 -1.62 0.40
C GLN A 47 8.16 -2.72 1.23
N PRO A 48 7.83 -4.00 1.01
CA PRO A 48 8.60 -5.10 1.57
C PRO A 48 10.04 -5.16 1.02
N LYS A 49 10.99 -5.59 1.86
CA LYS A 49 12.36 -5.91 1.43
C LYS A 49 12.41 -7.35 0.92
N TYR A 50 12.16 -7.55 -0.38
CA TYR A 50 12.36 -8.86 -0.98
C TYR A 50 13.84 -9.25 -1.00
N GLY A 51 14.17 -10.53 -0.81
CA GLY A 51 15.56 -10.98 -0.66
C GLY A 51 16.45 -10.66 -1.87
N TYR A 52 15.88 -10.62 -3.08
CA TYR A 52 16.58 -10.30 -4.31
C TYR A 52 16.92 -8.79 -4.48
N ILE A 53 16.38 -7.90 -3.64
CA ILE A 53 16.72 -6.48 -3.65
C ILE A 53 18.14 -6.33 -3.10
N SER A 54 19.08 -6.00 -4.00
CA SER A 54 20.49 -5.87 -3.64
C SER A 54 20.76 -4.66 -2.74
N GLU A 55 21.18 -4.93 -1.50
CA GLU A 55 21.54 -3.87 -0.55
C GLU A 55 22.76 -3.07 -1.00
N ARG A 56 23.73 -3.73 -1.64
CA ARG A 56 24.95 -3.09 -2.15
C ARG A 56 24.65 -2.20 -3.36
N LYS A 57 23.88 -2.71 -4.34
CA LYS A 57 23.57 -1.96 -5.57
C LYS A 57 22.81 -0.66 -5.25
N TYR A 58 21.90 -0.72 -4.28
CA TYR A 58 21.00 0.37 -3.95
C TYR A 58 21.37 1.12 -2.67
N ILE A 59 22.44 0.72 -1.99
CA ILE A 59 22.95 1.37 -0.78
C ILE A 59 21.84 1.45 0.29
N LEU A 60 21.25 0.31 0.64
CA LEU A 60 20.23 0.25 1.69
C LEU A 60 20.88 0.52 3.05
N ARG A 61 20.39 1.52 3.77
CA ARG A 61 20.88 1.94 5.10
C ARG A 61 19.86 1.62 6.18
N GLU A 62 20.32 1.18 7.34
CA GLU A 62 19.46 1.01 8.51
C GLU A 62 18.84 2.34 8.93
N VAL A 63 17.54 2.33 9.23
CA VAL A 63 16.88 3.47 9.88
C VAL A 63 17.00 3.24 11.39
N ILE A 64 17.92 3.97 12.04
CA ILE A 64 18.31 3.74 13.45
C ILE A 64 17.09 3.64 14.38
N ARG A 65 16.13 4.57 14.25
CA ARG A 65 14.92 4.59 15.08
C ARG A 65 13.97 3.41 14.84
N LEU A 66 14.16 2.68 13.74
CA LEU A 66 13.33 1.55 13.29
C LEU A 66 14.15 0.27 13.11
N LYS A 67 15.27 0.15 13.84
CA LYS A 67 16.06 -1.08 13.87
C LYS A 67 15.31 -2.22 14.56
N GLU A 68 14.51 -1.89 15.55
CA GLU A 68 13.75 -2.86 16.34
C GLU A 68 12.32 -2.34 16.56
N VAL A 69 11.39 -2.75 15.71
CA VAL A 69 9.96 -2.41 15.85
C VAL A 69 9.24 -3.64 16.40
N PRO A 70 8.77 -3.62 17.66
CA PRO A 70 8.03 -4.73 18.23
C PRO A 70 6.63 -4.79 17.62
N ILE A 71 6.28 -5.94 17.05
CA ILE A 71 4.98 -6.22 16.44
C ILE A 71 4.40 -7.46 17.11
N LYS A 72 3.13 -7.37 17.52
CA LYS A 72 2.37 -8.55 17.93
C LYS A 72 1.67 -9.15 16.72
N PHE A 73 2.03 -10.37 16.34
CA PHE A 73 1.48 -11.08 15.19
C PHE A 73 1.29 -12.56 15.54
N ASP A 74 0.10 -13.11 15.27
CA ASP A 74 -0.24 -14.51 15.58
C ASP A 74 0.03 -14.87 17.06
N ASN A 75 -0.37 -13.98 17.98
CA ASN A 75 -0.11 -14.08 19.42
C ASN A 75 1.37 -14.22 19.82
N LYS A 76 2.29 -13.87 18.92
CA LYS A 76 3.74 -13.88 19.15
C LYS A 76 4.30 -12.49 19.02
N ASP A 77 5.32 -12.20 19.82
CA ASP A 77 6.12 -10.99 19.67
C ASP A 77 7.16 -11.21 18.58
N LYS A 78 7.24 -10.28 17.64
CA LYS A 78 8.20 -10.30 16.54
C LYS A 78 8.87 -8.93 16.44
N ILE A 79 10.17 -8.92 16.18
CA ILE A 79 10.91 -7.69 15.96
C ILE A 79 11.13 -7.52 14.46
N MET A 80 10.64 -6.41 13.94
CA MET A 80 10.87 -5.99 12.55
C MET A 80 11.94 -4.91 12.48
N SER A 81 12.58 -4.79 11.33
CA SER A 81 13.52 -3.70 11.07
C SER A 81 13.20 -3.01 9.75
N ILE A 82 13.58 -1.74 9.64
CA ILE A 82 13.41 -0.97 8.41
C ILE A 82 14.76 -0.43 7.93
N LYS A 83 15.02 -0.64 6.64
CA LYS A 83 16.09 0.04 5.90
C LYS A 83 15.50 1.09 4.97
N SER A 84 16.31 2.01 4.49
CA SER A 84 15.92 2.98 3.48
C SER A 84 16.96 3.09 2.38
N ALA A 85 16.51 3.48 1.20
CA ALA A 85 17.35 3.84 0.06
C ALA A 85 16.66 4.93 -0.77
N PHE A 86 17.44 5.68 -1.55
CA PHE A 86 16.90 6.60 -2.54
C PHE A 86 16.68 5.88 -3.87
N ILE A 87 15.59 6.22 -4.56
CA ILE A 87 15.46 5.84 -5.97
C ILE A 87 16.64 6.45 -6.74
N PRO A 88 17.38 5.68 -7.56
CA PRO A 88 18.49 6.22 -8.34
C PRO A 88 18.08 7.45 -9.16
N ASN A 89 18.91 8.49 -9.13
CA ASN A 89 18.66 9.78 -9.79
C ASN A 89 17.40 10.51 -9.31
N SER A 90 16.96 10.27 -8.08
CA SER A 90 15.80 10.93 -7.46
C SER A 90 16.06 11.22 -5.99
N ARG A 91 15.34 12.20 -5.41
CA ARG A 91 15.35 12.52 -3.98
C ARG A 91 14.32 11.70 -3.19
N VAL A 92 13.59 10.82 -3.88
CA VAL A 92 12.56 9.97 -3.28
C VAL A 92 13.20 8.89 -2.41
N GLN A 93 12.93 8.93 -1.11
CA GLN A 93 13.36 7.91 -0.16
C GLN A 93 12.30 6.81 -0.03
N VAL A 94 12.72 5.56 -0.19
CA VAL A 94 11.89 4.37 0.00
C VAL A 94 12.33 3.63 1.25
N TYR A 95 11.36 3.28 2.09
CA TYR A 95 11.52 2.49 3.29
C TYR A 95 11.17 1.03 2.98
N PHE A 96 12.02 0.13 3.43
CA PHE A 96 11.94 -1.30 3.16
C PHE A 96 11.70 -2.00 4.48
N LEU A 97 10.56 -2.70 4.61
CA LEU A 97 10.31 -3.54 5.79
C LEU A 97 11.05 -4.87 5.64
N LEU A 98 11.90 -5.20 6.60
CA LEU A 98 12.65 -6.44 6.62
C LEU A 98 11.97 -7.46 7.51
N ASP A 99 11.69 -8.61 6.91
CA ASP A 99 11.40 -9.82 7.63
C ASP A 99 11.94 -11.03 6.86
N LYS A 100 12.72 -11.86 7.53
CA LYS A 100 13.37 -13.01 6.90
C LYS A 100 12.36 -14.09 6.52
N ASP A 101 11.34 -14.30 7.34
CA ASP A 101 10.40 -15.42 7.18
C ASP A 101 9.32 -15.13 6.11
N HIS A 102 8.98 -13.85 5.93
CA HIS A 102 7.88 -13.43 5.06
C HIS A 102 8.35 -12.89 3.70
N PHE A 103 9.49 -12.18 3.63
CA PHE A 103 9.88 -11.46 2.40
C PHE A 103 11.18 -11.95 1.75
N PHE A 104 12.08 -12.61 2.48
CA PHE A 104 13.39 -12.96 1.95
C PHE A 104 13.32 -13.95 0.77
N ASP A 105 12.54 -15.02 0.91
CA ASP A 105 12.44 -16.08 -0.12
C ASP A 105 11.42 -15.78 -1.22
N ILE A 106 10.83 -14.58 -1.24
CA ILE A 106 9.94 -14.15 -2.31
C ILE A 106 10.76 -13.96 -3.58
N ASN A 107 10.33 -14.65 -4.65
CA ASN A 107 10.98 -14.58 -5.95
C ASN A 107 10.54 -13.31 -6.74
N PRO A 108 11.26 -12.93 -7.81
CA PRO A 108 10.96 -11.71 -8.58
C PRO A 108 9.57 -11.63 -9.23
N LEU A 109 8.81 -12.73 -9.31
CA LEU A 109 7.41 -12.68 -9.77
C LEU A 109 6.45 -12.15 -8.69
N ILE A 110 6.94 -11.93 -7.47
CA ILE A 110 6.29 -11.39 -6.25
C ILE A 110 5.02 -12.12 -5.83
N TYR A 111 4.00 -12.10 -6.68
CA TYR A 111 2.66 -12.64 -6.44
C TYR A 111 2.52 -14.12 -6.81
N LYS A 112 3.44 -14.64 -7.63
CA LYS A 112 3.41 -16.03 -8.12
C LYS A 112 4.66 -16.79 -7.73
N SER A 113 4.52 -18.10 -7.53
CA SER A 113 5.65 -19.02 -7.46
C SER A 113 6.25 -19.26 -8.86
N LYS A 114 7.45 -19.87 -8.91
CA LYS A 114 8.16 -20.17 -10.17
C LYS A 114 7.35 -21.05 -11.15
N ASN A 115 6.43 -21.87 -10.63
CA ASN A 115 5.51 -22.69 -11.43
C ASN A 115 4.23 -21.93 -11.86
N GLY A 116 4.19 -20.60 -11.69
CA GLY A 116 3.08 -19.74 -12.10
C GLY A 116 1.86 -19.74 -11.16
N GLN A 117 1.86 -20.56 -10.11
CA GLN A 117 0.76 -20.60 -9.15
C GLN A 117 0.79 -19.38 -8.21
N PHE A 118 -0.38 -19.04 -7.67
CA PHE A 118 -0.48 -17.98 -6.68
C PHE A 118 0.23 -18.38 -5.38
N ASN A 119 0.99 -17.44 -4.81
CA ASN A 119 1.59 -17.67 -3.51
C ASN A 119 0.56 -17.48 -2.40
N LYS A 120 0.16 -18.58 -1.75
CA LYS A 120 -0.84 -18.60 -0.68
C LYS A 120 -0.47 -17.70 0.52
N LYS A 121 0.83 -17.45 0.73
CA LYS A 121 1.32 -16.58 1.82
C LYS A 121 1.22 -15.08 1.52
N ASN A 122 0.89 -14.68 0.29
CA ASN A 122 0.89 -13.26 -0.10
C ASN A 122 0.04 -12.40 0.83
N PHE A 123 -1.17 -12.86 1.16
CA PHE A 123 -2.04 -12.07 2.01
C PHE A 123 -1.49 -11.90 3.43
N GLU A 124 -0.98 -12.98 4.02
CA GLU A 124 -0.32 -12.93 5.33
C GLU A 124 0.87 -11.97 5.31
N ASN A 125 1.72 -12.09 4.28
CA ASN A 125 2.88 -11.22 4.07
C ASN A 125 2.50 -9.75 3.98
N TYR A 126 1.52 -9.38 3.15
CA TYR A 126 1.15 -7.97 2.98
C TYR A 126 0.35 -7.41 4.15
N SER A 127 -0.39 -8.25 4.86
CA SER A 127 -1.09 -7.86 6.07
C SER A 127 -0.10 -7.60 7.22
N LEU A 128 0.93 -8.45 7.35
CA LEU A 128 2.04 -8.22 8.28
C LEU A 128 2.82 -6.96 7.90
N PHE A 129 3.01 -6.70 6.61
CA PHE A 129 3.61 -5.46 6.13
C PHE A 129 2.80 -4.23 6.56
N CYS A 130 1.49 -4.23 6.35
CA CYS A 130 0.62 -3.12 6.76
C CYS A 130 0.62 -2.91 8.28
N LEU A 131 0.50 -3.99 9.05
CA LEU A 131 0.54 -3.93 10.52
C LEU A 131 1.89 -3.38 11.02
N SER A 132 2.99 -3.85 10.44
CA SER A 132 4.34 -3.43 10.86
C SER A 132 4.58 -1.95 10.61
N LEU A 133 4.00 -1.39 9.54
CA LEU A 133 4.11 0.03 9.24
C LEU A 133 3.32 0.90 10.22
N LEU A 134 2.12 0.47 10.64
CA LEU A 134 1.32 1.17 11.65
C LEU A 134 2.10 1.35 12.96
N GLU A 135 2.82 0.31 13.41
CA GLU A 135 3.68 0.37 14.59
C GLU A 135 4.98 1.17 14.33
N SER A 136 5.54 1.07 13.12
CA SER A 136 6.77 1.76 12.77
C SER A 136 6.59 3.28 12.83
N PHE A 137 5.51 3.82 12.28
CA PHE A 137 5.34 5.26 12.30
C PHE A 137 4.91 5.79 13.67
N LYS A 138 4.25 4.97 14.51
CA LYS A 138 4.07 5.23 15.95
C LYS A 138 5.42 5.49 16.62
N LYS A 139 6.38 4.60 16.39
CA LYS A 139 7.75 4.70 16.94
C LYS A 139 8.53 5.91 16.40
N LEU A 140 8.26 6.32 15.16
CA LEU A 140 8.82 7.55 14.59
C LEU A 140 8.17 8.83 15.10
N PHE A 141 7.01 8.77 15.77
CA PHE A 141 6.16 9.93 16.05
C PHE A 141 5.85 10.75 14.78
N TRP A 142 5.69 10.06 13.64
CA TRP A 142 5.35 10.68 12.36
C TRP A 142 4.02 10.12 11.90
N TYR A 143 2.96 10.92 12.01
CA TYR A 143 1.61 10.51 11.61
C TYR A 143 1.28 11.17 10.27
N PRO A 144 0.91 10.39 9.24
CA PRO A 144 0.53 10.93 7.94
C PRO A 144 -0.87 11.55 8.00
N ASP A 145 -1.12 12.57 7.19
CA ASP A 145 -2.48 13.08 6.96
C ASP A 145 -3.25 12.13 6.02
N TYR A 146 -2.54 11.54 5.05
CA TYR A 146 -3.08 10.58 4.09
C TYR A 146 -2.26 9.29 4.04
N ILE A 147 -2.94 8.15 4.05
CA ILE A 147 -2.35 6.86 3.70
C ILE A 147 -2.92 6.39 2.37
N ILE A 148 -2.04 6.17 1.40
CA ILE A 148 -2.42 5.64 0.09
C ILE A 148 -2.05 4.16 0.05
N CYS A 149 -3.07 3.32 -0.05
CA CYS A 149 -2.93 1.89 -0.25
C CYS A 149 -2.93 1.61 -1.76
N ASN A 150 -1.79 1.15 -2.28
CA ASN A 150 -1.61 0.84 -3.68
C ASN A 150 -2.00 -0.63 -3.97
N ASP A 151 -3.18 -0.80 -4.55
CA ASP A 151 -3.80 -2.07 -4.97
C ASP A 151 -4.11 -3.04 -3.81
N TRP A 152 -4.69 -4.20 -4.13
CA TRP A 152 -5.24 -5.18 -3.17
C TRP A 152 -4.26 -5.60 -2.06
N GLN A 153 -2.95 -5.56 -2.33
CA GLN A 153 -1.88 -5.95 -1.43
C GLN A 153 -1.94 -5.16 -0.12
N THR A 154 -2.17 -3.86 -0.18
CA THR A 154 -2.17 -2.98 0.99
C THR A 154 -3.57 -2.61 1.48
N SER A 155 -4.60 -3.14 0.81
CA SER A 155 -6.00 -2.78 1.03
C SER A 155 -6.55 -3.12 2.42
N ILE A 156 -5.90 -4.03 3.17
CA ILE A 156 -6.29 -4.37 4.55
C ILE A 156 -5.97 -3.25 5.56
N LEU A 157 -5.03 -2.35 5.25
CA LEU A 157 -4.54 -1.37 6.21
C LEU A 157 -5.64 -0.53 6.88
N PRO A 158 -6.62 0.08 6.18
CA PRO A 158 -7.66 0.85 6.86
C PRO A 158 -8.54 -0.01 7.79
N MET A 159 -8.62 -1.32 7.55
CA MET A 159 -9.29 -2.26 8.45
C MET A 159 -8.50 -2.39 9.75
N LEU A 160 -7.18 -2.60 9.64
CA LEU A 160 -6.26 -2.66 10.79
C LEU A 160 -6.27 -1.34 11.57
N LEU A 161 -6.25 -0.22 10.86
CA LEU A 161 -6.30 1.13 11.42
C LEU A 161 -7.56 1.32 12.28
N LYS A 162 -8.74 1.00 11.75
CA LYS A 162 -10.01 1.16 12.48
C LYS A 162 -10.17 0.15 13.62
N ASN A 163 -9.72 -1.09 13.44
CA ASN A 163 -9.88 -2.13 14.46
C ASN A 163 -8.93 -1.94 15.64
N ASN A 164 -7.64 -1.68 15.36
CA ASN A 164 -6.59 -1.73 16.37
C ASN A 164 -6.18 -0.36 16.90
N TYR A 165 -6.44 0.72 16.14
CA TYR A 165 -5.91 2.06 16.44
C TYR A 165 -6.99 3.15 16.57
N SER A 166 -8.28 2.80 16.51
CA SER A 166 -9.38 3.78 16.61
C SER A 166 -9.42 4.56 17.93
N LYS A 167 -8.89 3.98 19.01
CA LYS A 167 -8.79 4.63 20.32
C LYS A 167 -7.61 5.60 20.45
N ASP A 168 -6.67 5.59 19.51
CA ASP A 168 -5.52 6.49 19.51
C ASP A 168 -5.86 7.75 18.70
N GLU A 169 -5.99 8.89 19.38
CA GLU A 169 -6.34 10.18 18.77
C GLU A 169 -5.41 10.58 17.62
N LYS A 170 -4.14 10.14 17.65
CA LYS A 170 -3.17 10.44 16.57
C LYS A 170 -3.53 9.75 15.25
N TYR A 171 -4.33 8.69 15.29
CA TYR A 171 -4.75 7.94 14.11
C TYR A 171 -6.14 8.33 13.59
N GLN A 172 -6.93 9.05 14.38
CA GLN A 172 -8.35 9.34 14.06
C GLN A 172 -8.51 10.27 12.84
N ASN A 173 -7.56 11.18 12.62
CA ASN A 173 -7.63 12.16 11.53
C ASN A 173 -6.97 11.69 10.24
N ILE A 174 -6.38 10.49 10.24
CA ILE A 174 -5.70 9.93 9.06
C ILE A 174 -6.74 9.52 8.03
N LYS A 175 -6.62 10.06 6.81
CA LYS A 175 -7.49 9.69 5.69
C LYS A 175 -6.87 8.57 4.86
N ALA A 176 -7.62 7.51 4.63
CA ALA A 176 -7.17 6.37 3.83
C ALA A 176 -7.70 6.48 2.40
N ILE A 177 -6.80 6.33 1.42
CA ILE A 177 -7.08 6.36 -0.02
C ILE A 177 -6.69 5.02 -0.63
N ASN A 178 -7.55 4.46 -1.46
CA ASN A 178 -7.31 3.20 -2.17
C ASN A 178 -7.05 3.48 -3.66
N PHE A 179 -5.90 3.07 -4.17
CA PHE A 179 -5.64 3.02 -5.61
C PHE A 179 -5.90 1.62 -6.13
N ILE A 180 -6.89 1.48 -7.01
CA ILE A 180 -7.30 0.19 -7.57
C ILE A 180 -6.74 0.07 -8.98
N HIS A 181 -5.67 -0.73 -9.11
CA HIS A 181 -5.00 -0.99 -10.38
C HIS A 181 -5.44 -2.29 -11.06
N SER A 182 -5.97 -3.25 -10.29
CA SER A 182 -6.25 -4.58 -10.84
C SER A 182 -7.43 -5.28 -10.17
N ILE A 183 -8.21 -5.98 -10.99
CA ILE A 183 -9.30 -6.87 -10.55
C ILE A 183 -8.89 -8.30 -10.93
N ASN A 184 -8.09 -8.95 -10.08
CA ASN A 184 -7.60 -10.32 -10.30
C ASN A 184 -7.96 -11.26 -9.13
N SER A 185 -7.76 -12.57 -9.29
CA SER A 185 -8.17 -13.57 -8.28
C SER A 185 -7.36 -13.53 -6.97
N ASN A 186 -6.21 -12.85 -6.94
CA ASN A 186 -5.30 -12.79 -5.79
C ASN A 186 -5.90 -12.03 -4.59
N ARG A 187 -6.94 -11.23 -4.82
CA ARG A 187 -7.67 -10.50 -3.78
C ARG A 187 -8.56 -11.39 -2.90
N LYS A 188 -8.73 -12.68 -3.25
CA LYS A 188 -9.57 -13.62 -2.48
C LYS A 188 -8.75 -14.30 -1.39
N LEU A 189 -9.31 -14.33 -0.18
CA LEU A 189 -8.62 -14.74 1.03
C LEU A 189 -9.08 -16.10 1.57
N SER A 190 -8.13 -16.83 2.15
CA SER A 190 -8.40 -17.99 3.01
C SER A 190 -8.62 -17.54 4.46
N MET A 191 -9.49 -18.26 5.18
CA MET A 191 -9.96 -17.90 6.51
C MET A 191 -8.85 -17.82 7.56
N ASP A 192 -7.90 -18.75 7.51
CA ASP A 192 -6.82 -18.95 8.49
C ASP A 192 -5.90 -17.74 8.66
N CYS A 193 -5.92 -16.79 7.72
CA CYS A 193 -5.05 -15.63 7.80
C CYS A 193 -5.55 -14.57 8.78
N PHE A 194 -6.85 -14.47 9.03
CA PHE A 194 -7.40 -13.34 9.78
C PHE A 194 -7.21 -13.43 11.28
N ASP A 195 -7.29 -14.65 11.83
CA ASP A 195 -7.10 -14.91 13.26
C ASP A 195 -5.72 -14.45 13.73
N LYS A 196 -4.72 -14.49 12.84
CA LYS A 196 -3.35 -14.04 13.10
C LYS A 196 -3.22 -12.54 13.33
N PHE A 197 -4.13 -11.73 12.80
CA PHE A 197 -4.06 -10.26 12.89
C PHE A 197 -4.87 -9.67 14.05
N GLY A 198 -5.55 -10.51 14.85
CA GLY A 198 -6.37 -10.05 15.97
C GLY A 198 -7.51 -9.12 15.55
N LEU A 199 -8.02 -9.31 14.32
CA LEU A 199 -9.10 -8.51 13.78
C LEU A 199 -10.43 -8.98 14.35
N ASP A 200 -11.19 -8.08 15.01
CA ASP A 200 -12.55 -8.37 15.50
C ASP A 200 -13.57 -8.19 14.38
N ILE A 201 -13.31 -8.87 13.27
CA ILE A 201 -14.15 -8.83 12.08
C ILE A 201 -14.49 -10.28 11.73
N LYS A 202 -15.78 -10.57 11.63
CA LYS A 202 -16.24 -11.89 11.14
C LYS A 202 -15.95 -12.01 9.65
N PHE A 203 -14.83 -12.62 9.30
CA PHE A 203 -14.50 -12.91 7.91
C PHE A 203 -15.35 -14.06 7.38
N LYS A 204 -15.64 -14.05 6.08
CA LYS A 204 -16.32 -15.16 5.39
C LYS A 204 -15.29 -15.98 4.61
N LYS A 205 -15.59 -17.26 4.37
CA LYS A 205 -14.76 -18.09 3.48
C LYS A 205 -14.72 -17.47 2.08
N ASN A 206 -13.54 -17.36 1.48
CA ASN A 206 -13.32 -16.75 0.15
C ASN A 206 -13.66 -15.26 0.07
N MET A 207 -13.40 -14.51 1.14
CA MET A 207 -13.63 -13.07 1.18
C MET A 207 -12.76 -12.32 0.18
N ASP A 208 -13.32 -11.32 -0.49
CA ASP A 208 -12.60 -10.43 -1.39
C ASP A 208 -12.10 -9.22 -0.61
N ILE A 209 -10.80 -9.15 -0.34
CA ILE A 209 -10.24 -8.09 0.51
C ILE A 209 -10.41 -6.71 -0.11
N LEU A 210 -10.27 -6.63 -1.43
CA LEU A 210 -10.40 -5.36 -2.14
C LEU A 210 -11.82 -4.85 -2.00
N ALA A 211 -12.82 -5.72 -2.21
CA ALA A 211 -14.21 -5.32 -2.10
C ALA A 211 -14.59 -4.95 -0.65
N GLU A 212 -14.17 -5.75 0.32
CA GLU A 212 -14.56 -5.59 1.72
C GLU A 212 -13.87 -4.41 2.41
N SER A 213 -12.66 -4.07 1.96
CA SER A 213 -11.93 -2.92 2.46
C SER A 213 -12.49 -1.59 1.97
N MET A 214 -13.21 -1.53 0.84
CA MET A 214 -13.72 -0.28 0.22
C MET A 214 -14.48 0.62 1.20
N LYS A 215 -15.22 0.02 2.14
CA LYS A 215 -16.02 0.73 3.16
C LYS A 215 -15.20 1.44 4.22
N PHE A 216 -13.93 1.06 4.35
CA PHE A 216 -13.03 1.61 5.35
C PHE A 216 -12.15 2.73 4.81
N PHE A 217 -12.06 2.87 3.49
CA PHE A 217 -11.40 3.98 2.82
C PHE A 217 -12.27 5.24 2.77
N ASP A 218 -11.65 6.40 2.94
CA ASP A 218 -12.28 7.70 2.73
C ASP A 218 -12.46 8.00 1.23
N LEU A 219 -11.61 7.43 0.38
CA LEU A 219 -11.70 7.55 -1.07
C LEU A 219 -11.17 6.32 -1.79
N ASN A 220 -11.96 5.78 -2.72
CA ASN A 220 -11.52 4.72 -3.64
C ASN A 220 -11.30 5.31 -5.04
N ILE A 221 -10.07 5.25 -5.56
CA ILE A 221 -9.72 5.69 -6.91
C ILE A 221 -9.47 4.46 -7.78
N VAL A 222 -10.31 4.30 -8.79
CA VAL A 222 -10.19 3.30 -9.84
C VAL A 222 -9.32 3.87 -10.96
N LEU A 223 -8.23 3.19 -11.28
CA LEU A 223 -7.28 3.65 -12.29
C LEU A 223 -7.52 2.90 -13.60
N ASP A 224 -8.21 3.58 -14.52
CA ASP A 224 -8.55 3.02 -15.83
C ASP A 224 -7.44 3.29 -16.84
N ASP A 225 -6.98 2.22 -17.48
CA ASP A 225 -6.06 2.28 -18.62
C ASP A 225 -6.82 1.99 -19.91
N GLU A 226 -6.38 2.55 -21.03
CA GLU A 226 -6.96 2.33 -22.36
C GLU A 226 -6.93 0.84 -22.73
N LYS A 227 -5.93 0.10 -22.25
CA LYS A 227 -5.79 -1.34 -22.48
C LYS A 227 -6.56 -2.20 -21.48
N LYS A 228 -6.86 -1.68 -20.28
CA LYS A 228 -7.49 -2.42 -19.18
C LYS A 228 -8.52 -1.54 -18.48
N SER A 229 -9.79 -1.78 -18.78
CA SER A 229 -10.90 -1.13 -18.09
C SER A 229 -11.14 -1.81 -16.73
N ILE A 230 -10.54 -1.23 -15.68
CA ILE A 230 -10.73 -1.66 -14.28
C ILE A 230 -12.15 -1.35 -13.84
N SER A 231 -12.69 -0.19 -14.22
CA SER A 231 -14.09 0.18 -14.00
C SER A 231 -15.05 -0.79 -14.69
N GLY A 232 -14.73 -1.26 -15.89
CA GLY A 232 -15.48 -2.29 -16.59
C GLY A 232 -15.47 -3.63 -15.85
N ALA A 233 -14.32 -4.02 -15.30
CA ALA A 233 -14.21 -5.22 -14.46
C ALA A 233 -15.00 -5.08 -13.15
N ILE A 234 -14.96 -3.91 -12.50
CA ILE A 234 -15.76 -3.60 -11.31
C ILE A 234 -17.26 -3.72 -11.62
N LYS A 235 -17.73 -3.19 -12.75
CA LYS A 235 -19.16 -3.27 -13.13
C LYS A 235 -19.65 -4.70 -13.29
N LYS A 236 -18.78 -5.62 -13.75
CA LYS A 236 -19.10 -7.05 -13.95
C LYS A 236 -19.12 -7.84 -12.64
N ASP A 237 -18.35 -7.43 -11.64
CA ASP A 237 -18.33 -8.07 -10.32
C ASP A 237 -19.43 -7.48 -9.42
N LYS A 238 -20.38 -8.33 -9.01
CA LYS A 238 -21.57 -7.91 -8.24
C LYS A 238 -21.20 -7.20 -6.93
N LEU A 239 -20.20 -7.70 -6.21
CA LEU A 239 -19.82 -7.16 -4.90
C LEU A 239 -19.07 -5.84 -5.07
N LEU A 240 -18.08 -5.80 -5.96
CA LEU A 240 -17.33 -4.58 -6.25
C LEU A 240 -18.23 -3.49 -6.84
N SER A 241 -19.15 -3.81 -7.75
CA SER A 241 -20.11 -2.88 -8.33
C SER A 241 -21.03 -2.27 -7.27
N ALA A 242 -21.52 -3.09 -6.32
CA ALA A 242 -22.34 -2.61 -5.21
C ALA A 242 -21.54 -1.68 -4.29
N ASN A 243 -20.32 -2.06 -3.92
CA ASN A 243 -19.48 -1.27 -3.02
C ASN A 243 -18.99 0.03 -3.68
N TYR A 244 -18.65 0.01 -4.97
CA TYR A 244 -18.29 1.19 -5.74
C TYR A 244 -19.40 2.25 -5.75
N LYS A 245 -20.67 1.81 -5.88
CA LYS A 245 -21.82 2.73 -5.84
C LYS A 245 -22.11 3.25 -4.44
N LYS A 246 -21.84 2.45 -3.41
CA LYS A 246 -22.16 2.76 -2.02
C LYS A 246 -21.13 3.67 -1.34
N TYR A 247 -19.84 3.48 -1.64
CA TYR A 247 -18.75 4.21 -0.98
C TYR A 247 -18.10 5.22 -1.92
N LYS A 248 -17.52 6.29 -1.37
CA LYS A 248 -16.92 7.40 -2.14
C LYS A 248 -15.86 6.85 -3.08
N SER A 249 -16.20 6.83 -4.38
CA SER A 249 -15.37 6.24 -5.43
C SER A 249 -15.26 7.18 -6.62
N LYS A 250 -14.10 7.20 -7.26
CA LYS A 250 -13.81 7.99 -8.46
C LYS A 250 -13.02 7.17 -9.46
N ILE A 251 -13.22 7.44 -10.74
CA ILE A 251 -12.39 6.88 -11.81
C ILE A 251 -11.45 7.99 -12.26
N LEU A 252 -10.15 7.68 -12.28
CA LEU A 252 -9.12 8.52 -12.88
C LEU A 252 -8.43 7.73 -14.00
N LYS A 253 -7.97 8.44 -15.03
CA LYS A 253 -7.21 7.83 -16.13
C LYS A 253 -5.81 7.48 -15.62
N TYR A 254 -5.35 6.27 -15.88
CA TYR A 254 -4.00 5.84 -15.56
C TYR A 254 -2.98 6.68 -16.36
N PRO A 255 -1.97 7.27 -15.69
CA PRO A 255 -1.06 8.21 -16.35
C PRO A 255 0.03 7.48 -17.15
N ASN A 256 -0.21 7.21 -18.43
CA ASN A 256 0.73 6.46 -19.28
C ASN A 256 2.01 7.24 -19.66
N ASN A 257 2.02 8.57 -19.57
CA ASN A 257 3.16 9.42 -19.90
C ASN A 257 3.26 10.64 -18.95
N LYS A 258 4.29 11.48 -19.11
CA LYS A 258 4.55 12.63 -18.22
C LYS A 258 3.38 13.62 -18.19
N ASP A 259 2.82 14.00 -19.33
CA ASP A 259 1.72 14.98 -19.38
C ASP A 259 0.45 14.43 -18.71
N ALA A 260 0.15 13.15 -18.95
CA ALA A 260 -0.96 12.47 -18.28
C ALA A 260 -0.73 12.33 -16.76
N LEU A 261 0.52 12.36 -16.28
CA LEU A 261 0.82 12.33 -14.85
C LEU A 261 0.46 13.65 -14.16
N VAL A 262 0.70 14.79 -14.84
CA VAL A 262 0.30 16.12 -14.36
C VAL A 262 -1.22 16.18 -14.24
N ASP A 263 -1.95 15.83 -15.31
CA ASP A 263 -3.43 15.80 -15.28
C ASP A 263 -3.97 14.82 -14.22
N PHE A 264 -3.32 13.67 -14.06
CA PHE A 264 -3.66 12.72 -12.99
C PHE A 264 -3.50 13.35 -11.61
N TYR A 265 -2.36 14.02 -11.36
CA TYR A 265 -2.09 14.67 -10.09
C TYR A 265 -3.09 15.78 -9.80
N ASP A 266 -3.36 16.69 -10.74
CA ASP A 266 -4.32 17.79 -10.54
C ASP A 266 -5.71 17.27 -10.18
N LYS A 267 -6.13 16.15 -10.79
CA LYS A 267 -7.41 15.51 -10.48
C LYS A 267 -7.39 14.81 -9.13
N PHE A 268 -6.29 14.14 -8.80
CA PHE A 268 -6.06 13.45 -7.54
C PHE A 268 -6.07 14.45 -6.38
N ASP A 269 -5.32 15.54 -6.48
CA ASP A 269 -5.22 16.62 -5.51
C ASP A 269 -6.60 17.22 -5.20
N LYS A 270 -7.37 17.55 -6.24
CA LYS A 270 -8.78 17.98 -6.13
C LYS A 270 -9.71 16.98 -5.45
N GLN A 271 -9.41 15.67 -5.47
CA GLN A 271 -10.21 14.70 -4.72
C GLN A 271 -9.82 14.66 -3.25
N ILE A 272 -8.53 14.80 -2.96
CA ILE A 272 -7.99 14.73 -1.60
C ILE A 272 -8.39 15.96 -0.79
N ASP A 273 -8.39 17.14 -1.39
CA ASP A 273 -8.85 18.38 -0.73
C ASP A 273 -10.33 18.35 -0.30
N LYS A 274 -11.09 17.36 -0.78
CA LYS A 274 -12.50 17.13 -0.42
C LYS A 274 -12.68 16.07 0.67
N LEU A 275 -11.61 15.62 1.34
CA LEU A 275 -11.63 14.63 2.43
C LEU A 275 -11.47 15.30 3.78
#